data_AF-C5A4J2-F1
#
_entry.id   AF-C5A4J2-F1
#
_cell.length_a   1.000
_cell.length_b   1.000
_cell.length_c   1.000
_cell.angle_alpha   90.00
_cell.angle_beta   90.00
_cell.angle_gamma   90.00
#
_symmetry.space_group_name_H-M   'P 1'
#
loop_
_entity.id
_entity.type
_entity.pdbx_description
1 polymer ?
#
loop_
_entity_poly.entity_id
_entity_poly.type
_entity_poly.pdbx_seq_one_letter_code
_entity_poly.pdbx_strand_id
1 'polypeptide(L)'
;MRSKSLAQLVLFILIAAFWYKIAWPVMTKEALALGAVGGLLIHWAFTNKGSRAVALIEPGTSGWRVMMYDMMFVSFLTALAQQAGDVSALLDALKTSVQNLALLLALAGGIGVDYSVGG
;
A
#
# COMPACT_ATOMS: atom_id res chain seq x y z
N MET A 1 4.93 6.90 18.92
CA MET A 1 5.67 5.92 18.09
C MET A 1 7.08 6.50 17.89
N ARG A 2 8.16 5.78 18.21
CA ARG A 2 9.51 6.33 18.03
C ARG A 2 9.76 6.62 16.56
N SER A 3 10.38 7.77 16.28
CA SER A 3 10.90 8.12 14.96
C SER A 3 11.94 7.08 14.53
N LYS A 4 11.52 6.24 13.57
CA LYS A 4 12.25 5.42 12.59
C LYS A 4 13.63 4.82 12.94
N SER A 5 13.74 3.53 12.64
CA SER A 5 14.93 2.98 11.99
C SER A 5 15.05 3.60 10.58
N LEU A 6 16.18 4.26 10.28
CA LEU A 6 16.49 4.82 8.94
C LEU A 6 16.24 3.80 7.82
N ALA A 7 16.48 2.52 8.09
CA ALA A 7 16.24 1.43 7.14
C ALA A 7 14.76 1.35 6.68
N GLN A 8 13.79 1.59 7.57
CA GLN A 8 12.37 1.56 7.21
C GLN A 8 11.98 2.74 6.31
N LEU A 9 12.58 3.91 6.52
CA LEU A 9 12.37 5.05 5.60
C LEU A 9 12.94 4.73 4.21
N VAL A 10 14.15 4.16 4.16
CA VAL A 10 14.78 3.78 2.91
C VAL A 10 13.93 2.73 2.19
N LEU A 11 13.47 1.69 2.88
CA LEU A 11 12.57 0.68 2.32
C LEU A 11 11.28 1.30 1.77
N PHE A 12 10.67 2.23 2.51
CA PHE A 12 9.48 2.95 2.03
C PHE A 12 9.73 3.74 0.75
N ILE A 13 10.83 4.48 0.67
CA ILE A 13 11.17 5.23 -0.54
C ILE A 13 11.39 4.28 -1.72
N LEU A 14 12.06 3.14 -1.50
CA LEU A 14 12.29 2.14 -2.54
C LEU A 14 10.98 1.51 -3.03
N ILE A 15 10.07 1.15 -2.12
CA ILE A 15 8.76 0.60 -2.48
C ILE A 15 7.90 1.66 -3.20
N ALA A 16 7.91 2.91 -2.74
CA ALA A 16 7.19 4.01 -3.39
C ALA A 16 7.72 4.28 -4.80
N ALA A 17 9.04 4.30 -4.99
CA ALA A 17 9.65 4.44 -6.30
C ALA A 17 9.31 3.25 -7.23
N PHE A 18 9.30 2.03 -6.68
CA PHE A 18 8.93 0.83 -7.44
C PHE A 18 7.46 0.85 -7.85
N TRP A 19 6.57 1.25 -6.94
CA TRP A 19 5.15 1.45 -7.23
C TRP A 19 4.95 2.50 -8.31
N TYR A 20 5.62 3.66 -8.20
CA TYR A 20 5.54 4.70 -9.21
C TYR A 20 6.00 4.19 -10.59
N LYS A 21 7.04 3.36 -10.65
CA LYS A 21 7.53 2.81 -11.92
C LYS A 21 6.55 1.81 -12.55
N ILE A 22 5.93 0.94 -11.76
CA ILE A 22 5.13 -0.19 -12.27
C ILE A 22 3.63 0.11 -12.32
N ALA A 23 3.07 0.70 -11.28
CA ALA A 23 1.64 0.91 -11.13
C ALA A 23 1.17 2.25 -11.73
N TRP A 24 1.98 3.31 -11.67
CA TRP A 24 1.56 4.64 -12.16
C TRP A 24 1.12 4.65 -13.64
N PRO A 25 1.79 3.96 -14.58
CA PRO A 25 1.39 3.94 -15.99
C PRO A 25 -0.02 3.36 -16.24
N VAL A 26 -0.53 2.57 -15.29
CA VAL A 26 -1.83 1.92 -15.37
C VAL A 26 -2.90 2.57 -14.50
N MET A 27 -2.55 3.62 -13.75
CA MET A 27 -3.48 4.29 -12.84
C MET A 27 -4.52 5.13 -13.57
N THR A 28 -5.79 4.89 -13.23
CA THR A 28 -6.92 5.77 -13.57
C THR A 28 -7.20 6.73 -12.40
N LYS A 29 -7.94 7.82 -12.66
CA LYS A 29 -8.36 8.75 -11.59
C LYS A 29 -9.25 8.06 -10.58
N GLU A 30 -10.09 7.15 -11.06
CA GLU A 30 -11.02 6.35 -10.29
C GLU A 30 -10.26 5.37 -9.39
N ALA A 31 -9.22 4.70 -9.90
CA ALA A 31 -8.39 3.80 -9.10
C ALA A 31 -7.64 4.55 -7.99
N LEU A 32 -7.15 5.78 -8.25
CA LEU A 32 -6.53 6.62 -7.24
C LEU A 32 -7.54 7.09 -6.18
N ALA A 33 -8.73 7.51 -6.58
CA ALA A 33 -9.79 7.93 -5.65
C ALA A 33 -10.26 6.77 -4.76
N LEU A 34 -10.51 5.60 -5.36
CA LEU A 34 -10.85 4.38 -4.64
C LEU A 34 -9.69 3.90 -3.76
N GLY A 35 -8.45 4.05 -4.23
CA GLY A 35 -7.24 3.78 -3.45
C GLY A 35 -7.13 4.67 -2.21
N ALA A 36 -7.40 5.97 -2.34
CA ALA A 36 -7.36 6.90 -1.23
C ALA A 36 -8.44 6.57 -0.18
N VAL A 37 -9.69 6.41 -0.60
CA VAL A 37 -10.81 6.11 0.31
C VAL A 37 -10.67 4.71 0.90
N GLY A 38 -10.47 3.70 0.06
CA GLY A 38 -10.34 2.31 0.49
C GLY A 38 -9.09 2.08 1.34
N GLY A 39 -7.97 2.72 1.01
CA GLY A 39 -6.75 2.68 1.82
C GLY A 39 -6.96 3.26 3.21
N LEU A 40 -7.64 4.41 3.32
CA LEU A 40 -8.01 4.98 4.63
C LEU A 40 -8.93 4.06 5.44
N LEU A 41 -9.92 3.44 4.79
CA LEU A 41 -10.83 2.51 5.44
C LEU A 41 -10.11 1.25 5.94
N ILE A 42 -9.22 0.67 5.12
CA ILE A 42 -8.36 -0.45 5.51
C ILE A 42 -7.49 -0.04 6.69
N HIS A 43 -6.77 1.06 6.56
CA HIS A 43 -5.90 1.57 7.60
C HIS A 43 -6.64 1.72 8.93
N TRP A 44 -7.81 2.37 8.90
CA TRP A 44 -8.66 2.55 10.06
C TRP A 44 -9.16 1.20 10.62
N ALA A 45 -9.61 0.28 9.78
CA ALA A 45 -10.12 -1.03 10.21
C ALA A 45 -9.08 -1.86 10.97
N PHE A 46 -7.80 -1.76 10.59
CA PHE A 46 -6.70 -2.46 11.25
C PHE A 46 -6.15 -1.73 12.47
N THR A 47 -6.23 -0.40 12.51
CA THR A 47 -5.67 0.41 13.60
C THR A 47 -6.70 0.72 14.71
N ASN A 48 -7.99 0.80 14.42
CA ASN A 48 -9.06 1.25 15.35
C ASN A 48 -9.42 0.25 16.46
N LYS A 49 -8.78 -0.91 16.54
CA LYS A 49 -9.04 -1.97 17.53
C LYS A 49 -8.39 -1.72 18.91
N GLY A 50 -8.39 -0.48 19.39
CA GLY A 50 -7.86 -0.11 20.70
C GLY A 50 -6.35 0.20 20.75
N SER A 51 -5.65 0.13 19.62
CA SER A 51 -4.29 0.66 19.52
C SER A 51 -4.36 2.18 19.34
N ARG A 52 -3.70 2.94 20.22
CA ARG A 52 -3.50 4.40 20.03
C ARG A 52 -2.73 4.73 18.73
N ALA A 53 -2.28 3.71 17.98
CA ALA A 53 -1.59 3.85 16.70
C ALA A 53 -2.45 4.45 15.57
N VAL A 54 -3.79 4.47 15.69
CA VAL A 54 -4.67 5.26 14.80
C VAL A 54 -4.25 6.74 14.78
N ALA A 55 -3.67 7.23 15.87
CA ALA A 55 -3.57 8.67 16.13
C ALA A 55 -2.32 9.35 15.56
N LEU A 56 -1.32 8.62 15.05
CA LEU A 56 -0.03 9.21 14.67
C LEU A 56 0.29 8.99 13.17
N ILE A 57 -0.54 9.60 12.33
CA ILE A 57 -0.36 9.73 10.87
C ILE A 57 0.52 10.92 10.46
N GLU A 58 1.32 11.46 11.39
CA GLU A 58 2.24 12.56 11.09
C GLU A 58 3.23 12.14 9.98
N PRO A 59 3.55 13.04 9.03
CA PRO A 59 4.47 12.72 7.95
C PRO A 59 5.78 12.12 8.46
N GLY A 60 6.16 10.99 7.88
CA GLY A 60 7.39 10.30 8.28
C GLY A 60 7.27 9.46 9.56
N THR A 61 6.10 9.25 10.15
CA THR A 61 5.92 8.19 11.16
C THR A 61 5.70 6.83 10.49
N SER A 62 5.70 5.74 11.27
CA SER A 62 5.29 4.42 10.75
C SER A 62 3.81 4.39 10.41
N GLY A 63 2.94 4.99 11.23
CA GLY A 63 1.50 5.10 10.95
C GLY A 63 1.23 5.76 9.60
N TRP A 64 1.89 6.88 9.30
CA TRP A 64 1.79 7.54 8.00
C TRP A 64 2.25 6.65 6.85
N ARG A 65 3.38 5.95 6.98
CA ARG A 65 3.88 5.05 5.93
C ARG A 65 2.95 3.89 5.65
N VAL A 66 2.40 3.28 6.70
CA VAL A 66 1.42 2.19 6.58
C VAL A 66 0.18 2.69 5.84
N MET A 67 -0.36 3.84 6.23
CA MET A 67 -1.49 4.47 5.53
C MET A 67 -1.18 4.68 4.04
N MET A 68 0.02 5.16 3.71
CA MET A 68 0.45 5.33 2.31
C MET A 68 0.53 3.98 1.57
N TYR A 69 1.08 2.93 2.19
CA TYR A 69 1.07 1.60 1.58
C TYR A 69 -0.35 1.07 1.38
N ASP A 70 -1.25 1.26 2.34
CA ASP A 70 -2.65 0.82 2.23
C ASP A 70 -3.33 1.49 1.02
N MET A 71 -3.11 2.81 0.82
CA MET A 71 -3.61 3.53 -0.35
C MET A 71 -2.99 3.05 -1.66
N MET A 72 -1.67 2.87 -1.69
CA MET A 72 -0.95 2.35 -2.86
C MET A 72 -1.37 0.93 -3.22
N PHE A 73 -1.68 0.11 -2.23
CA PHE A 73 -2.12 -1.26 -2.39
C PHE A 73 -3.53 -1.32 -3.00
N VAL A 74 -4.48 -0.57 -2.43
CA VAL A 74 -5.87 -0.57 -2.94
C VAL A 74 -5.94 0.05 -4.34
N SER A 75 -5.23 1.16 -4.58
CA SER A 75 -5.18 1.76 -5.93
C SER A 75 -4.59 0.79 -6.95
N PHE A 76 -3.51 0.11 -6.62
CA PHE A 76 -2.89 -0.89 -7.49
C PHE A 76 -3.84 -2.03 -7.84
N LEU A 77 -4.49 -2.64 -6.83
CA LEU A 77 -5.45 -3.71 -7.07
C LEU A 77 -6.65 -3.24 -7.89
N THR A 78 -7.12 -2.02 -7.64
CA THR A 78 -8.26 -1.44 -8.36
C THR A 78 -7.92 -1.20 -9.82
N ALA A 79 -6.75 -0.61 -10.11
CA ALA A 79 -6.31 -0.38 -11.48
C ALA A 79 -6.13 -1.70 -12.25
N LEU A 80 -5.54 -2.72 -11.61
CA LEU A 80 -5.41 -4.04 -12.22
C LEU A 80 -6.78 -4.68 -12.48
N ALA A 81 -7.72 -4.58 -11.53
CA ALA A 81 -9.07 -5.11 -11.72
C ALA A 81 -9.81 -4.41 -12.86
N GLN A 82 -9.66 -3.08 -12.98
CA GLN A 82 -10.22 -2.30 -14.09
C GLN A 82 -9.62 -2.69 -15.44
N GLN A 83 -8.31 -2.95 -15.51
CA GLN A 83 -7.67 -3.41 -16.75
C GLN A 83 -8.05 -4.85 -17.11
N ALA A 84 -8.23 -5.70 -16.12
CA ALA A 84 -8.55 -7.11 -16.32
C ALA A 84 -10.03 -7.35 -16.70
N GLY A 85 -10.92 -6.41 -16.40
CA GLY A 85 -12.35 -6.48 -16.74
C GLY A 85 -13.21 -7.38 -15.85
N ASP A 86 -12.59 -8.29 -15.07
CA ASP A 86 -13.22 -9.10 -14.02
C ASP A 86 -12.20 -9.46 -12.92
N VAL A 87 -12.69 -9.73 -11.70
CA VAL A 87 -11.90 -10.10 -10.51
C VAL A 87 -11.19 -11.44 -10.69
N SER A 88 -11.77 -12.37 -11.45
CA SER A 88 -11.13 -13.65 -11.77
C SER A 88 -9.82 -13.47 -12.56
N ALA A 89 -9.78 -12.47 -13.45
CA ALA A 89 -8.62 -12.12 -14.28
C ALA A 89 -7.56 -11.28 -13.54
N LEU A 90 -7.86 -10.76 -12.34
CA LEU A 90 -6.89 -10.07 -11.47
C LEU A 90 -5.75 -11.00 -11.05
N LEU A 91 -6.09 -12.25 -10.70
CA LEU A 91 -5.11 -13.27 -10.35
C LEU A 91 -4.21 -13.59 -11.55
N ASP A 92 -4.75 -13.56 -12.77
CA ASP A 92 -3.97 -13.81 -13.97
C ASP A 92 -3.09 -12.60 -14.32
N ALA A 93 -3.56 -11.37 -14.14
CA ALA A 93 -2.75 -10.16 -14.28
C ALA A 93 -1.58 -10.09 -13.28
N LEU A 94 -1.74 -10.70 -12.11
CA LEU A 94 -0.67 -10.87 -11.11
C LEU A 94 0.27 -12.02 -11.47
N LYS A 95 -0.24 -13.16 -11.94
CA LYS A 95 0.59 -14.34 -12.31
C LYS A 95 1.42 -14.13 -13.57
N THR A 96 0.87 -13.41 -14.54
CA THR A 96 1.50 -13.22 -15.86
C THR A 96 2.52 -12.09 -15.89
N SER A 97 2.55 -11.22 -14.87
CA SER A 97 3.55 -10.16 -14.73
C SER A 97 4.33 -10.32 -13.42
N VAL A 98 5.59 -10.75 -13.54
CA VAL A 98 6.53 -10.83 -12.41
C VAL A 98 6.67 -9.48 -11.70
N GLN A 99 6.60 -8.36 -12.44
CA GLN A 99 6.68 -7.02 -11.87
C GLN A 99 5.45 -6.68 -11.02
N ASN A 100 4.25 -7.07 -11.46
CA ASN A 100 3.02 -6.87 -10.69
C ASN A 100 3.02 -7.70 -9.41
N LEU A 101 3.42 -8.97 -9.51
CA LEU A 101 3.56 -9.85 -8.34
C LEU A 101 4.60 -9.33 -7.35
N ALA A 102 5.78 -8.92 -7.86
CA ALA A 102 6.83 -8.35 -7.03
C ALA A 102 6.36 -7.07 -6.32
N LEU A 103 5.62 -6.19 -7.00
CA LEU A 103 5.07 -4.98 -6.38
C LEU A 103 4.02 -5.33 -5.31
N LEU A 104 3.13 -6.28 -5.58
CA LEU A 104 2.13 -6.73 -4.61
C LEU A 104 2.81 -7.23 -3.33
N LEU A 105 3.83 -8.09 -3.46
CA LEU A 105 4.58 -8.63 -2.34
C LEU A 105 5.38 -7.54 -1.62
N ALA A 106 5.96 -6.58 -2.35
CA ALA A 106 6.68 -5.47 -1.75
C ALA A 106 5.77 -4.57 -0.90
N LEU A 107 4.56 -4.28 -1.37
CA LEU A 107 3.55 -3.52 -0.63
C LEU A 107 3.11 -4.28 0.63
N ALA A 108 2.74 -5.56 0.49
CA ALA A 108 2.35 -6.40 1.62
C ALA A 108 3.47 -6.54 2.67
N GLY A 109 4.72 -6.71 2.20
CA GLY A 109 5.90 -6.75 3.06
C GLY A 109 6.16 -5.42 3.77
N GLY A 110 6.06 -4.30 3.06
CA GLY A 110 6.19 -2.96 3.64
C GLY A 110 5.15 -2.69 4.74
N ILE A 111 3.90 -3.06 4.48
CA ILE A 111 2.79 -3.02 5.45
C ILE A 111 3.16 -3.83 6.70
N GLY A 112 3.54 -5.10 6.55
CA GLY A 112 3.88 -5.97 7.68
C GLY A 112 5.08 -5.46 8.51
N VAL A 113 6.13 -5.00 7.84
CA VAL A 113 7.33 -4.45 8.50
C VAL A 113 7.00 -3.19 9.30
N ASP A 114 6.20 -2.27 8.75
CA ASP A 114 5.89 -1.04 9.47
C ASP A 114 4.78 -1.20 10.52
N TYR A 115 3.87 -2.18 10.39
CA TYR A 115 2.93 -2.56 11.45
C TYR A 115 3.63 -3.24 12.64
N SER A 116 4.58 -4.15 12.39
CA SER A 116 5.24 -4.95 13.45
C SER A 116 6.12 -4.13 14.41
N VAL A 117 6.57 -2.95 14.00
CA VAL A 117 7.41 -2.06 14.82
C VAL A 117 6.58 -1.07 15.65
N GLY A 118 5.26 -1.04 15.44
CA GLY A 118 4.31 -0.17 16.14
C GLY A 118 3.39 -0.86 17.16
N GLY A 119 3.53 -2.19 17.34
CA GLY A 119 2.80 -2.99 18.32
C GLY A 119 3.53 -3.12 19.65
#